data_AF-A0A3B9Y5A8-F1
#
_entry.id   AF-A0A3B9Y5A8-F1
#
_cell.length_a   1.000
_cell.length_b   1.000
_cell.length_c   1.000
_cell.angle_alpha   90.00
_cell.angle_beta   90.00
_cell.angle_gamma   90.00
#
_symmetry.space_group_name_H-M   'P 1'
#
loop_
_entity.id
_entity.type
_entity.pdbx_description
1 polymer ?
#
loop_
_entity_poly.entity_id
_entity_poly.type
_entity_poly.pdbx_seq_one_letter_code
_entity_poly.pdbx_strand_id
1 'polypeptide(L)'
;MFEVHDPTRQFEVHDPAMLAQARAVLDACSSPQEMQEAVLAAVARNEEWRGKQCLNLLAPEAPTSPTVRALLSAEVGTRAAEGHIGPVNRWFAGTKHIDEIEALCVELLKRAFRARYADHRLVASMIGNLAVYTALTEPGDVIMSIAQPYGGHSVRSGRT
;
A
#
# COMPACT_ATOMS: atom_id res chain seq x y z
N MET A 1 -13.36 -6.54 -32.53
CA MET A 1 -13.22 -7.99 -32.70
C MET A 1 -12.72 -8.52 -31.37
N PHE A 2 -13.64 -8.99 -30.52
CA PHE A 2 -13.30 -9.53 -29.21
C PHE A 2 -12.75 -10.94 -29.43
N GLU A 3 -11.47 -11.15 -29.16
CA GLU A 3 -10.87 -12.49 -29.22
C GLU A 3 -11.54 -13.38 -28.19
N VAL A 4 -11.99 -14.55 -28.67
CA VAL A 4 -12.57 -15.62 -27.89
C VAL A 4 -11.53 -16.11 -26.88
N HIS A 5 -11.91 -16.10 -25.60
CA HIS A 5 -11.09 -16.54 -24.48
C HIS A 5 -10.71 -18.03 -24.66
N ASP A 6 -9.41 -18.32 -24.82
CA ASP A 6 -8.86 -19.68 -24.87
C ASP A 6 -8.86 -20.30 -23.46
N PRO A 7 -9.68 -21.35 -23.19
CA PRO A 7 -9.80 -21.97 -21.87
C PRO A 7 -8.58 -22.81 -21.46
N THR A 8 -7.57 -22.97 -22.34
CA THR A 8 -6.35 -23.75 -22.06
C THR A 8 -5.15 -22.89 -21.64
N ARG A 9 -5.28 -21.56 -21.70
CA ARG A 9 -4.21 -20.67 -21.27
C ARG A 9 -4.18 -20.65 -19.74
N GLN A 10 -3.19 -21.28 -19.13
CA GLN A 10 -2.91 -21.11 -17.70
C GLN A 10 -2.82 -19.61 -17.42
N PHE A 11 -3.80 -19.08 -16.68
CA PHE A 11 -3.87 -17.68 -16.26
C PHE A 11 -2.81 -17.35 -15.18
N GLU A 12 -1.94 -18.31 -14.88
CA GLU A 12 -0.93 -18.18 -13.85
C GLU A 12 0.18 -17.24 -14.34
N VAL A 13 0.13 -16.00 -13.86
CA VAL A 13 1.13 -14.96 -14.12
C VAL A 13 2.32 -15.04 -13.15
N HIS A 14 2.21 -15.88 -12.12
CA HIS A 14 3.22 -16.06 -11.08
C HIS A 14 4.16 -17.23 -11.39
N ASP A 15 5.32 -17.26 -10.72
CA ASP A 15 6.28 -18.35 -10.87
C ASP A 15 5.67 -19.69 -10.43
N PRO A 16 5.49 -20.66 -11.35
CA PRO A 16 4.83 -21.92 -11.06
C PRO A 16 5.62 -22.78 -10.06
N ALA A 17 6.95 -22.67 -10.03
CA ALA A 17 7.80 -23.44 -9.11
C ALA A 17 7.63 -22.96 -7.67
N MET A 18 7.59 -21.64 -7.46
CA MET A 18 7.35 -21.06 -6.15
C MET A 18 5.96 -21.42 -5.62
N LEU A 19 4.94 -21.38 -6.48
CA LEU A 19 3.60 -21.79 -6.10
C LEU A 19 3.50 -23.29 -5.81
N ALA A 20 4.24 -24.13 -6.54
CA ALA A 20 4.29 -25.57 -6.27
C ALA A 20 4.90 -25.87 -4.89
N GLN A 21 5.97 -25.16 -4.51
CA GLN A 21 6.55 -25.27 -3.17
C GLN A 21 5.57 -24.82 -2.08
N ALA A 22 4.87 -23.69 -2.29
CA ALA A 22 3.88 -23.21 -1.35
C ALA A 22 2.73 -24.22 -1.16
N ARG A 23 2.22 -24.79 -2.25
CA ARG A 23 1.20 -25.84 -2.22
C ARG A 23 1.67 -27.07 -1.43
N ALA A 24 2.87 -27.57 -1.70
CA ALA A 24 3.42 -28.71 -0.97
C ALA A 24 3.52 -28.47 0.55
N VAL A 25 3.86 -27.26 0.97
CA VAL A 25 3.88 -26.89 2.40
C VAL A 25 2.47 -26.90 2.98
N LEU A 26 1.49 -26.30 2.28
CA LEU A 26 0.10 -26.23 2.76
C LEU A 26 -0.60 -27.60 2.74
N ASP A 27 -0.33 -28.44 1.74
CA ASP A 27 -0.88 -29.78 1.61
C ASP A 27 -0.36 -30.72 2.70
N ALA A 28 0.82 -30.43 3.28
CA ALA A 28 1.38 -31.14 4.42
C ALA A 28 0.77 -30.70 5.76
N CYS A 29 0.08 -29.55 5.81
CA CYS A 29 -0.59 -29.07 7.02
C CYS A 29 -1.92 -29.80 7.21
N SER A 30 -2.18 -30.24 8.45
CA SER A 30 -3.40 -30.94 8.84
C SER A 30 -4.52 -30.00 9.31
N SER A 31 -4.21 -28.73 9.58
CA SER A 31 -5.16 -27.75 10.09
C SER A 31 -4.89 -26.31 9.62
N PRO A 32 -5.88 -25.41 9.65
CA PRO A 32 -5.68 -23.99 9.37
C PRO A 32 -4.67 -23.31 10.32
N GLN A 33 -4.56 -23.77 11.56
CA GLN A 33 -3.58 -23.28 12.53
C GLN A 33 -2.15 -23.60 12.06
N GLU A 34 -1.89 -24.82 11.61
CA GLU A 34 -0.58 -25.19 11.06
C GLU A 34 -0.24 -24.39 9.79
N MET A 35 -1.23 -24.11 8.94
CA MET A 35 -1.05 -23.24 7.77
C MET A 35 -0.67 -21.80 8.19
N GLN A 36 -1.32 -21.27 9.23
CA GLN A 36 -0.98 -19.96 9.80
C GLN A 36 0.44 -19.95 10.34
N GLU A 37 0.83 -20.98 11.10
CA GLU A 37 2.18 -21.11 11.65
C GLU A 37 3.25 -21.15 10.55
N ALA A 38 2.97 -21.86 9.44
CA ALA A 38 3.86 -21.89 8.29
C ALA A 38 4.09 -20.49 7.69
N VAL A 39 3.03 -19.69 7.57
CA VAL A 39 3.11 -18.29 7.09
C VAL A 39 3.90 -17.43 8.08
N LEU A 40 3.61 -17.53 9.38
CA LEU A 40 4.33 -16.77 10.42
C LEU A 40 5.82 -17.11 10.43
N ALA A 41 6.17 -18.39 10.29
CA ALA A 41 7.55 -18.84 10.20
C ALA A 41 8.25 -18.26 8.95
N ALA A 42 7.55 -18.17 7.82
CA ALA A 42 8.10 -17.55 6.61
C ALA A 42 8.35 -16.04 6.79
N VAL A 43 7.43 -15.33 7.43
CA VAL A 43 7.59 -13.90 7.77
C VAL A 43 8.77 -13.71 8.72
N ALA A 44 8.89 -14.53 9.76
CA ALA A 44 9.98 -14.46 10.73
C ALA A 44 11.36 -14.71 10.09
N ARG A 45 11.46 -15.66 9.16
CA ARG A 45 12.70 -15.89 8.38
C ARG A 45 13.08 -14.66 7.56
N ASN A 46 12.10 -14.01 6.93
CA ASN A 46 12.36 -12.77 6.18
C ASN A 46 12.79 -11.63 7.11
N GLU A 47 12.16 -11.47 8.28
CA GLU A 47 12.56 -10.45 9.25
C GLU A 47 13.99 -10.67 9.77
N GLU A 48 14.38 -11.92 10.05
CA GLU A 48 15.75 -12.23 10.45
C GLU A 48 16.74 -11.91 9.32
N TRP A 49 16.46 -12.40 8.11
CA TRP A 49 17.35 -12.25 6.97
C TRP A 49 17.45 -10.80 6.50
N ARG A 50 16.34 -10.15 6.14
CA ARG A 50 16.32 -8.76 5.64
C ARG A 50 16.48 -7.72 6.73
N GLY A 51 15.97 -7.99 7.93
CA GLY A 51 15.99 -7.03 9.03
C GLY A 51 17.30 -7.00 9.81
N LYS A 52 18.04 -8.12 9.90
CA LYS A 52 19.24 -8.22 10.74
C LYS A 52 20.51 -8.64 10.01
N GLN A 53 20.40 -9.45 8.96
CA GLN A 53 21.57 -10.04 8.29
C GLN A 53 21.99 -9.29 7.02
N CYS A 54 21.10 -8.49 6.44
CA CYS A 54 21.33 -7.75 5.20
C CYS A 54 21.72 -6.28 5.45
N LEU A 55 22.62 -5.76 4.59
CA LEU A 55 22.73 -4.32 4.36
C LEU A 55 21.72 -3.91 3.28
N ASN A 56 20.67 -3.20 3.66
CA ASN A 56 19.60 -2.81 2.75
C ASN A 56 19.99 -1.53 1.99
N LEU A 57 20.29 -1.68 0.69
CA LEU A 57 20.73 -0.59 -0.19
C LEU A 57 19.64 -0.11 -1.16
N LEU A 58 18.41 -0.60 -1.01
CA LEU A 58 17.31 -0.19 -1.86
C LEU A 58 16.81 1.19 -1.39
N ALA A 59 17.13 2.24 -2.17
CA ALA A 59 16.83 3.64 -1.82
C ALA A 59 15.38 3.94 -1.37
N PRO A 60 14.31 3.39 -1.97
CA PRO A 60 12.94 3.64 -1.51
C PRO A 60 12.55 2.90 -0.23
N GLU A 61 13.35 1.94 0.26
CA GLU A 61 13.07 1.25 1.51
C GLU A 61 13.55 2.09 2.70
N ALA A 62 12.66 2.36 3.65
CA ALA A 62 12.99 3.03 4.90
C ALA A 62 12.58 2.16 6.09
N PRO A 63 13.50 1.78 6.99
CA PRO A 63 13.14 1.04 8.19
C PRO A 63 12.24 1.90 9.09
N THR A 64 11.10 1.35 9.48
CA THR A 64 10.14 2.00 10.38
C THR A 64 10.52 1.76 11.85
N SER A 65 10.26 2.76 12.71
CA SER A 65 10.48 2.61 14.14
C SER A 65 9.48 1.62 14.78
N PRO A 66 9.81 1.02 15.93
CA PRO A 66 8.88 0.13 16.64
C PRO A 66 7.53 0.81 16.94
N THR A 67 7.54 2.11 17.23
CA THR A 67 6.32 2.90 17.45
C THR A 67 5.44 2.97 16.21
N VAL A 68 6.03 3.21 15.04
CA VAL A 68 5.26 3.23 13.77
C VAL A 68 4.65 1.85 13.50
N ARG A 69 5.41 0.77 13.70
CA ARG A 69 4.90 -0.60 13.53
C ARG A 69 3.72 -0.90 14.47
N ALA A 70 3.82 -0.51 15.74
CA ALA A 70 2.75 -0.69 16.71
C ALA A 70 1.48 0.08 16.33
N LEU A 71 1.62 1.32 15.85
CA LEU A 71 0.50 2.15 15.40
C LEU A 71 -0.17 1.59 14.13
N LEU A 72 0.60 1.02 13.20
CA LEU A 72 0.04 0.37 12.00
C LEU A 72 -0.84 -0.84 12.32
N SER A 73 -0.54 -1.56 13.41
CA SER A 73 -1.36 -2.67 13.91
C SER A 73 -2.47 -2.23 14.88
N ALA A 74 -2.56 -0.93 15.21
CA ALA A 74 -3.51 -0.45 16.19
C ALA A 74 -4.94 -0.48 15.65
N GLU A 75 -5.89 -0.57 16.58
CA GLU A 75 -7.32 -0.73 16.30
C GLU A 75 -7.91 0.38 15.41
N VAL A 76 -7.33 1.59 15.45
CA VAL A 76 -7.69 2.73 14.60
C VAL A 76 -7.68 2.39 13.11
N GLY A 77 -6.77 1.51 12.66
CA GLY A 77 -6.67 1.10 11.25
C GLY A 77 -7.86 0.27 10.73
N THR A 78 -8.71 -0.22 11.63
CA THR A 78 -9.92 -0.99 11.28
C THR A 78 -11.19 -0.14 11.19
N ARG A 79 -11.09 1.16 11.52
CA ARG A 79 -12.25 2.04 11.65
C ARG A 79 -12.50 2.82 10.37
N ALA A 80 -13.73 2.77 9.88
CA ALA A 80 -14.16 3.58 8.75
C ALA A 80 -14.45 5.01 9.19
N ALA A 81 -13.82 5.99 8.54
CA ALA A 81 -13.97 7.42 8.83
C ALA A 81 -14.03 8.24 7.54
N GLU A 82 -14.97 7.92 6.66
CA GLU A 82 -15.13 8.64 5.40
C GLU A 82 -15.59 10.09 5.62
N GLY A 83 -15.03 10.99 4.81
CA GLY A 83 -15.31 12.42 4.84
C GLY A 83 -14.11 13.28 5.26
N HIS A 84 -14.38 14.54 5.57
CA HIS A 84 -13.39 15.44 6.17
C HIS A 84 -13.48 15.42 7.69
N ILE A 85 -12.42 15.90 8.35
CA ILE A 85 -12.37 16.03 9.81
C ILE A 85 -13.54 16.93 10.28
N GLY A 86 -14.21 16.50 11.34
CA GLY A 86 -15.28 17.24 12.00
C GLY A 86 -16.65 16.54 11.89
N PRO A 87 -17.50 16.67 12.92
CA PRO A 87 -18.71 15.86 13.08
C PRO A 87 -19.76 16.06 11.97
N VAL A 88 -19.77 17.21 11.31
CA VAL A 88 -20.72 17.52 10.22
C VAL A 88 -20.24 16.95 8.88
N ASN A 89 -18.94 16.69 8.74
CA ASN A 89 -18.32 16.30 7.48
C ASN A 89 -18.08 14.78 7.35
N ARG A 90 -18.51 14.01 8.36
CA ARG A 90 -18.34 12.55 8.42
C ARG A 90 -19.61 11.85 7.96
N TRP A 91 -19.43 10.77 7.19
CA TRP A 91 -20.53 9.89 6.79
C TRP A 91 -20.88 8.84 7.85
N PHE A 92 -19.95 8.55 8.75
CA PHE A 92 -20.12 7.55 9.81
C PHE A 92 -20.09 8.19 11.19
N ALA A 93 -20.87 7.63 12.11
CA ALA A 93 -20.85 8.00 13.52
C ALA A 93 -19.67 7.34 14.27
N GLY A 94 -19.33 7.86 15.44
CA GLY A 94 -18.31 7.26 16.32
C GLY A 94 -16.87 7.62 15.97
N THR A 95 -16.63 8.61 15.11
CA THR A 95 -15.29 9.02 14.69
C THR A 95 -14.61 10.00 15.66
N LYS A 96 -15.16 10.23 16.86
CA LYS A 96 -14.69 11.27 17.80
C LYS A 96 -13.17 11.29 17.99
N HIS A 97 -12.58 10.13 18.28
CA HIS A 97 -11.13 10.01 18.51
C HIS A 97 -10.32 9.91 17.22
N ILE A 98 -10.95 9.49 16.11
CA ILE A 98 -10.30 9.48 14.80
C ILE A 98 -10.11 10.92 14.31
N ASP A 99 -11.11 11.79 14.46
CA ASP A 99 -11.03 13.20 14.13
C ASP A 99 -9.88 13.90 14.86
N GLU A 100 -9.68 13.58 16.14
CA GLU A 100 -8.55 14.08 16.93
C GLU A 100 -7.20 13.64 16.35
N ILE A 101 -7.05 12.34 16.05
CA ILE A 101 -5.83 11.78 15.46
C ILE A 101 -5.54 12.43 14.10
N GLU A 102 -6.54 12.50 13.22
CA GLU A 102 -6.39 13.08 11.89
C GLU A 102 -6.04 14.58 11.94
N ALA A 103 -6.65 15.33 12.86
CA ALA A 103 -6.33 16.75 13.06
C ALA A 103 -4.87 16.94 13.47
N LEU A 104 -4.37 16.12 14.41
CA LEU A 104 -2.97 16.14 14.81
C LEU A 104 -2.04 15.77 13.65
N CYS A 105 -2.37 14.74 12.88
CA CYS A 105 -1.59 14.34 11.70
C CYS A 105 -1.50 15.46 10.66
N VAL A 106 -2.62 16.11 10.31
CA VAL A 106 -2.65 17.20 9.33
C VAL A 106 -1.78 18.38 9.78
N GLU A 107 -1.92 18.81 11.04
CA GLU A 107 -1.12 19.93 11.56
C GLU A 107 0.37 19.59 11.70
N LEU A 108 0.70 18.34 12.06
CA LEU A 108 2.08 17.85 12.05
C LEU A 108 2.68 17.87 10.64
N LEU A 109 1.94 17.40 9.63
CA LEU A 109 2.38 17.43 8.23
C LEU A 109 2.60 18.86 7.75
N LYS A 110 1.66 19.78 8.01
CA LYS A 110 1.82 21.20 7.66
C LYS A 110 3.06 21.80 8.30
N ARG A 111 3.34 21.51 9.57
CA ARG A 111 4.54 22.00 10.27
C ARG A 111 5.83 21.39 9.71
N ALA A 112 5.85 20.07 9.49
CA ALA A 112 7.01 19.35 9.01
C ALA A 112 7.41 19.79 7.58
N PHE A 113 6.43 19.93 6.70
CA PHE A 113 6.64 20.30 5.30
C PHE A 113 6.49 21.80 5.02
N ARG A 114 6.20 22.62 6.03
CA ARG A 114 5.95 24.07 5.92
C ARG A 114 4.88 24.40 4.87
N ALA A 115 3.82 23.61 4.85
CA ALA A 115 2.75 23.68 3.86
C ALA A 115 1.50 24.36 4.44
N ARG A 116 0.73 25.03 3.57
CA ARG A 116 -0.57 25.62 3.93
C ARG A 116 -1.68 24.57 4.02
N TYR A 117 -1.56 23.52 3.22
CA TYR A 117 -2.50 22.42 3.13
C TYR A 117 -1.75 21.10 3.15
N ALA A 118 -2.31 20.10 3.82
CA ALA A 118 -1.82 18.74 3.86
C ALA A 118 -3.01 17.79 3.94
N ASP A 119 -2.93 16.67 3.22
CA ASP A 119 -3.90 15.58 3.28
C ASP A 119 -3.15 14.30 3.64
N HIS A 120 -3.57 13.65 4.74
CA HIS A 120 -2.93 12.43 5.25
C HIS A 120 -3.58 11.14 4.70
N ARG A 121 -4.70 11.24 3.97
CA ARG A 121 -5.54 10.09 3.60
C ARG A 121 -4.99 9.28 2.41
N LEU A 122 -3.97 9.79 1.73
CA LEU A 122 -3.37 9.13 0.58
C LEU A 122 -2.46 7.98 1.03
N VAL A 123 -2.92 6.75 0.80
CA VAL A 123 -2.26 5.52 1.30
C VAL A 123 -1.02 5.10 0.51
N ALA A 124 -0.84 5.58 -0.72
CA ALA A 124 0.32 5.26 -1.55
C ALA A 124 0.67 6.39 -2.52
N SER A 125 1.95 6.49 -2.89
CA SER A 125 2.46 7.52 -3.81
C SER A 125 1.74 7.51 -5.17
N MET A 126 1.48 6.33 -5.74
CA MET A 126 0.74 6.22 -7.01
C MET A 126 -0.69 6.74 -6.91
N ILE A 127 -1.37 6.46 -5.80
CA ILE A 127 -2.73 6.95 -5.53
C ILE A 127 -2.72 8.47 -5.34
N GLY A 128 -1.70 9.01 -4.66
CA GLY A 128 -1.51 10.46 -4.56
C GLY A 128 -1.34 11.14 -5.91
N ASN A 129 -0.52 10.58 -6.80
CA ASN A 129 -0.36 11.11 -8.16
C ASN A 129 -1.68 11.03 -8.94
N LEU A 130 -2.39 9.91 -8.86
CA LEU A 130 -3.70 9.76 -9.51
C LEU A 130 -4.72 10.78 -8.99
N ALA A 131 -4.76 11.02 -7.67
CA ALA A 131 -5.65 12.02 -7.08
C ALA A 131 -5.37 13.43 -7.62
N VAL A 132 -4.08 13.80 -7.74
CA VAL A 132 -3.67 15.09 -8.30
C VAL A 132 -4.02 15.19 -9.79
N TYR A 133 -3.78 14.14 -10.57
CA TYR A 133 -4.13 14.13 -11.99
C TYR A 133 -5.64 14.27 -12.19
N THR A 134 -6.44 13.46 -11.49
CA THR A 134 -7.90 13.55 -11.56
C THR A 134 -8.44 14.90 -11.10
N ALA A 135 -7.79 15.56 -10.15
CA ALA A 135 -8.24 16.87 -9.65
C ALA A 135 -7.85 18.05 -10.56
N LEU A 136 -6.78 17.93 -11.35
CA LEU A 136 -6.20 19.03 -12.12
C LEU A 136 -6.27 18.86 -13.64
N THR A 137 -6.69 17.69 -14.13
CA THR A 137 -6.70 17.37 -15.56
C THR A 137 -8.00 16.71 -15.99
N GLU A 138 -8.34 16.88 -17.26
CA GLU A 138 -9.46 16.22 -17.92
C GLU A 138 -8.98 15.12 -18.87
N PRO A 139 -9.84 14.15 -19.24
CA PRO A 139 -9.49 13.14 -20.23
C PRO A 139 -9.04 13.79 -21.56
N GLY A 140 -7.79 13.53 -21.95
CA GLY A 140 -7.18 14.10 -23.15
C GLY A 140 -6.12 15.16 -22.88
N ASP A 141 -6.02 15.66 -21.64
CA ASP A 141 -4.95 16.58 -21.24
C ASP A 141 -3.57 15.92 -21.27
N VAL A 142 -2.55 16.74 -21.53
CA VAL A 142 -1.16 16.29 -21.65
C VAL A 142 -0.43 16.45 -20.32
N ILE A 143 0.05 15.33 -19.78
CA ILE A 143 0.91 15.29 -18.58
C ILE A 143 2.34 14.98 -19.00
N MET A 144 3.29 15.83 -18.60
CA MET A 144 4.72 15.60 -18.83
C MET A 144 5.37 14.94 -17.59
N SER A 145 6.15 13.89 -17.81
CA SER A 145 6.93 13.19 -16.78
C SER A 145 8.22 12.63 -17.36
N ILE A 146 9.21 12.38 -16.51
CA ILE A 146 10.48 11.75 -16.88
C ILE A 146 10.23 10.27 -17.18
N ALA A 147 10.88 9.72 -18.21
CA ALA A 147 10.75 8.29 -18.52
C ALA A 147 11.57 7.44 -17.53
N GLN A 148 11.11 6.20 -17.27
CA GLN A 148 11.76 5.27 -16.31
C GLN A 148 13.27 5.08 -16.52
N PRO A 149 13.80 4.90 -17.75
CA PRO A 149 15.24 4.72 -17.95
C PRO A 149 16.08 5.92 -17.50
N TYR A 150 15.45 7.10 -17.38
CA TYR A 150 16.10 8.35 -16.97
C TYR A 150 15.72 8.75 -15.54
N GLY A 151 15.22 7.81 -14.72
CA GLY A 151 14.88 8.05 -13.31
C GLY A 151 13.41 8.43 -13.06
N GLY A 152 12.53 8.26 -14.05
CA GLY A 152 11.08 8.44 -13.87
C GLY A 152 10.42 7.31 -13.08
N HIS A 153 9.28 7.60 -12.42
CA HIS A 153 8.50 6.61 -11.69
C HIS A 153 7.39 5.98 -12.55
N SER A 154 7.07 4.71 -12.30
CA SER A 154 6.12 3.87 -13.05
C SER A 154 4.63 4.28 -12.98
N VAL A 155 4.30 5.53 -12.69
CA VAL A 155 2.89 5.97 -12.60
C VAL A 155 2.21 6.15 -13.96
N ARG A 156 2.97 6.06 -15.05
CA ARG A 156 2.44 6.09 -16.42
C ARG A 156 2.27 4.67 -16.96
N SER A 157 1.04 4.18 -17.06
CA SER A 157 0.72 3.10 -17.99
C SER A 157 0.69 3.70 -19.39
N GLY A 158 1.62 3.32 -20.25
CA GLY A 158 1.72 3.86 -21.60
C GLY A 158 0.58 3.38 -22.47
N ARG A 159 -0.41 4.25 -22.71
CA ARG A 159 -1.30 4.23 -23.89
C ARG A 159 -1.99 5.59 -24.02
N THR A 160 -1.45 6.38 -24.94
CA THR A 160 -2.13 7.44 -25.70
C THR A 160 -1.97 7.05 -27.15
#